data_AF-A0A5E4D8L5-F1
#
_entry.id   AF-A0A5E4D8L5-F1
#
_cell.length_a   1.000
_cell.length_b   1.000
_cell.length_c   1.000
_cell.angle_alpha   90.00
_cell.angle_beta   90.00
_cell.angle_gamma   90.00
#
_symmetry.space_group_name_H-M   'P 1'
#
loop_
_entity.id
_entity.type
_entity.pdbx_description
1 polymer ?
#
loop_
_entity_poly.entity_id
_entity_poly.type
_entity_poly.pdbx_seq_one_letter_code
_entity_poly.pdbx_strand_id
1 'polypeptide(L)'
;FWDESLAKLAKEWTTKCKFEHRSCLSKPYQCNEDFEFVGENIWLGGFRYFSPKAAITAWYNETAFYDFDTLACSKVCGHYTQ
;
A
#
# COMPACT_ATOMS: atom_id res chain seq x y z
N PHE A 1 -15.65 -1.88 -0.41
CA PHE A 1 -16.28 -0.94 -1.35
C PHE A 1 -15.20 0.00 -1.87
N TRP A 2 -15.46 0.77 -2.92
CA TRP A 2 -14.53 1.79 -3.40
C TRP A 2 -14.77 3.11 -2.66
N ASP A 3 -13.70 3.83 -2.34
CA ASP A 3 -13.75 5.14 -1.68
C ASP A 3 -13.03 6.18 -2.54
N GLU A 4 -13.77 7.17 -3.02
CA GLU A 4 -13.25 8.23 -3.90
C GLU A 4 -12.28 9.16 -3.17
N SER A 5 -12.44 9.36 -1.86
CA SER A 5 -11.56 10.22 -1.06
C SER A 5 -10.18 9.59 -0.93
N LEU A 6 -10.10 8.26 -0.73
CA LEU A 6 -8.85 7.51 -0.71
C LEU A 6 -8.20 7.43 -2.09
N ALA A 7 -8.99 7.31 -3.16
CA ALA A 7 -8.48 7.33 -4.53
C ALA A 7 -7.84 8.67 -4.90
N LYS A 8 -8.49 9.79 -4.53
CA LYS A 8 -7.95 11.13 -4.70
C LYS A 8 -6.64 11.30 -3.92
N LEU A 9 -6.61 10.84 -2.67
CA LEU A 9 -5.41 10.83 -1.84
C LEU A 9 -4.27 10.04 -2.52
N ALA A 10 -4.52 8.84 -3.03
CA ALA A 10 -3.51 8.05 -3.74
C ALA A 10 -2.98 8.76 -5.00
N LYS A 11 -3.87 9.38 -5.79
CA LYS A 11 -3.51 10.15 -6.99
C LYS A 11 -2.59 11.34 -6.66
N GLU A 12 -2.89 12.08 -5.60
CA GLU A 12 -2.05 13.20 -5.16
C GLU A 12 -0.63 12.76 -4.75
N TRP A 13 -0.45 11.51 -4.30
CA TRP A 13 0.86 11.01 -3.88
C TRP A 13 1.70 10.58 -5.07
N THR A 14 1.08 9.78 -5.94
CA THR A 14 1.75 9.12 -7.06
C THR A 14 2.30 10.13 -8.07
N THR A 15 1.71 11.33 -8.16
CA THR A 15 2.24 12.45 -8.98
C THR A 15 3.61 12.96 -8.53
N LYS A 16 4.03 12.70 -7.29
CA LYS A 16 5.36 13.08 -6.79
C LYS A 16 6.46 12.13 -7.24
N CYS A 17 6.11 10.95 -7.77
CA CYS A 17 7.05 9.93 -8.25
C CYS A 17 8.10 9.53 -7.20
N LYS A 18 7.69 9.38 -5.93
CA LYS A 18 8.56 8.96 -4.84
C LYS A 18 8.20 7.56 -4.36
N PHE A 19 9.21 6.72 -4.18
CA PHE A 19 9.05 5.39 -3.58
C PHE A 19 9.26 5.46 -2.06
N GLU A 20 8.39 6.21 -1.40
CA GLU A 20 8.35 6.39 0.04
C GLU A 20 6.90 6.55 0.51
N HIS A 21 6.62 6.20 1.77
CA HIS A 21 5.29 6.38 2.34
C HIS A 21 5.00 7.84 2.71
N ARG A 22 3.73 8.22 2.70
CA ARG A 22 3.28 9.52 3.20
C ARG A 22 3.56 9.69 4.70
N SER A 23 4.05 10.86 5.09
CA SER A 23 4.30 11.18 6.51
C SER A 23 3.04 11.40 7.36
N CYS A 24 1.86 11.56 6.72
CA CYS A 24 0.60 11.73 7.43
C CYS A 24 0.01 10.41 7.95
N LEU A 25 0.47 9.24 7.47
CA LEU A 25 -0.18 7.94 7.74
C LEU A 25 -0.12 7.55 9.22
N SER A 26 0.88 8.05 9.95
CA SER A 26 1.06 7.79 11.38
C SER A 26 0.31 8.78 12.28
N LYS A 27 -0.49 9.68 11.73
CA LYS A 27 -1.18 10.73 12.49
C LYS A 27 -2.70 10.66 12.31
N PRO A 28 -3.47 10.78 13.40
CA PRO A 28 -4.92 10.63 13.35
C PRO A 28 -5.58 11.72 12.49
N TYR A 29 -6.45 11.33 11.56
CA TYR A 29 -7.25 12.20 10.68
C TYR A 29 -6.42 13.16 9.79
N GLN A 30 -5.12 12.91 9.60
CA GLN A 30 -4.24 13.84 8.88
C GLN A 30 -4.14 13.56 7.38
N CYS A 31 -4.24 12.29 6.95
CA CYS A 31 -4.26 11.98 5.52
C CYS A 31 -5.65 12.14 4.91
N ASN A 32 -6.69 11.90 5.70
CA ASN A 32 -8.08 11.95 5.30
C ASN A 32 -8.91 12.27 6.55
N GLU A 33 -9.89 13.17 6.45
CA GLU A 33 -10.71 13.61 7.58
C GLU A 33 -11.72 12.54 8.02
N ASP A 34 -12.11 11.63 7.13
CA ASP A 34 -13.10 10.58 7.38
C ASP A 34 -12.49 9.35 8.09
N PHE A 35 -11.16 9.23 8.11
CA PHE A 35 -10.45 8.07 8.63
C PHE A 35 -9.41 8.47 9.67
N GLU A 36 -9.47 7.87 10.87
CA GLU A 36 -8.46 8.09 11.90
C GLU A 36 -7.08 7.72 11.38
N PHE A 37 -6.90 6.55 10.77
CA PHE A 37 -5.66 6.16 10.12
C PHE A 37 -5.92 5.60 8.73
N VAL A 38 -4.96 5.76 7.83
CA VAL A 38 -5.02 5.27 6.45
C VAL A 38 -3.81 4.37 6.19
N GLY A 39 -4.06 3.20 5.60
CA GLY A 39 -3.02 2.30 5.10
C GLY A 39 -2.52 2.70 3.71
N GLU A 40 -1.32 2.29 3.32
CA GLU A 40 -0.77 2.61 2.00
C GLU A 40 0.11 1.46 1.48
N ASN A 41 -0.25 0.90 0.33
CA ASN A 41 0.59 -0.01 -0.44
C ASN A 41 1.14 0.70 -1.67
N ILE A 42 2.43 0.53 -1.97
CA ILE A 42 3.09 1.17 -3.11
C ILE A 42 3.67 0.09 -4.02
N TRP A 43 3.46 0.24 -5.32
CA TRP A 43 4.10 -0.59 -6.33
C TRP A 43 4.88 0.30 -7.30
N LEU A 44 6.11 -0.07 -7.59
CA LEU A 44 6.96 0.60 -8.56
C LEU A 44 7.56 -0.45 -9.50
N GLY A 45 7.46 -0.20 -10.80
CA GLY A 45 8.01 -1.09 -11.82
C GLY A 45 7.87 -0.50 -13.22
N GLY A 46 8.39 -1.22 -14.21
CA GLY A 46 8.33 -0.78 -15.61
C GLY A 46 6.90 -0.79 -16.15
N PHE A 47 6.56 0.24 -16.94
CA PHE A 47 5.21 0.40 -17.52
C PHE A 47 4.70 -0.84 -18.27
N ARG A 48 5.59 -1.55 -18.99
CA ARG A 48 5.24 -2.78 -19.73
C ARG A 48 4.76 -3.94 -18.85
N TYR A 49 5.06 -3.90 -17.55
CA TYR A 49 4.69 -4.93 -16.59
C TYR A 49 3.50 -4.52 -15.70
N PHE A 50 3.04 -3.28 -15.83
CA PHE A 50 2.01 -2.75 -14.95
C PHE A 50 0.61 -3.20 -15.36
N SER A 51 -0.11 -3.75 -14.40
CA SER A 51 -1.56 -3.75 -14.34
C SER A 51 -1.98 -3.75 -12.87
N PRO A 52 -3.20 -3.29 -12.52
CA PRO A 52 -3.70 -3.39 -11.14
C PRO A 52 -3.62 -4.82 -10.60
N LYS A 53 -3.97 -5.82 -11.42
CA LYS A 53 -3.85 -7.23 -11.05
C LYS A 53 -2.41 -7.62 -10.75
N ALA A 54 -1.44 -7.24 -11.59
CA ALA A 54 -0.04 -7.57 -11.37
C ALA A 54 0.52 -6.92 -10.09
N ALA A 55 0.18 -5.66 -9.81
CA ALA A 55 0.59 -4.99 -8.58
C ALA A 55 0.01 -5.66 -7.33
N ILE A 56 -1.30 -5.96 -7.33
CA ILE A 56 -1.98 -6.64 -6.23
C ILE A 56 -1.41 -8.06 -6.05
N THR A 57 -1.16 -8.80 -7.13
CA THR A 57 -0.53 -10.13 -7.05
C THR A 57 0.89 -10.05 -6.49
N ALA A 58 1.66 -9.01 -6.84
CA ALA A 58 3.00 -8.83 -6.28
C ALA A 58 2.96 -8.59 -4.77
N TRP A 59 2.04 -7.74 -4.29
CA TRP A 59 1.80 -7.53 -2.86
C TRP A 59 1.37 -8.82 -2.15
N TYR A 60 0.43 -9.55 -2.73
CA TYR A 60 -0.05 -10.82 -2.17
C TYR A 60 1.04 -11.89 -2.10
N ASN A 61 1.95 -11.95 -3.07
CA ASN A 61 3.02 -12.96 -3.12
C ASN A 61 4.05 -12.83 -1.99
N GLU A 62 4.00 -11.75 -1.19
CA GLU A 62 4.74 -11.68 0.07
C GLU A 62 4.29 -12.74 1.10
N THR A 63 3.13 -13.38 0.89
CA THR A 63 2.71 -14.63 1.56
C THR A 63 3.82 -15.68 1.60
N ALA A 64 4.65 -15.77 0.57
CA ALA A 64 5.77 -16.72 0.53
C ALA A 64 6.83 -16.47 1.62
N PHE A 65 6.80 -15.31 2.26
CA PHE A 65 7.72 -14.90 3.32
C PHE A 65 7.06 -14.73 4.68
N TYR A 66 5.73 -14.91 4.76
CA TYR A 66 4.95 -14.72 5.96
C TYR A 66 4.48 -16.06 6.54
N ASP A 67 4.85 -16.33 7.78
CA ASP A 67 4.35 -17.47 8.55
C ASP A 67 3.13 -17.01 9.36
N PHE A 68 1.96 -17.54 9.03
CA PHE A 68 0.70 -17.16 9.68
C PHE A 68 0.56 -17.71 11.11
N ASP A 69 1.18 -18.85 11.41
CA ASP A 69 1.06 -19.46 12.73
C ASP A 69 1.90 -18.69 13.76
N THR A 70 3.05 -18.17 13.34
CA THR A 70 3.97 -17.42 14.20
C THR A 70 3.89 -15.90 14.04
N LEU A 71 3.14 -15.42 13.04
CA LEU A 71 3.08 -14.02 12.59
C LEU A 71 4.46 -13.47 12.18
N ALA A 72 5.41 -14.35 11.88
CA ALA A 72 6.78 -13.97 11.53
C ALA A 72 6.90 -13.64 10.04
N CYS A 73 7.67 -12.59 9.74
CA CYS A 73 8.03 -12.23 8.38
C CYS A 73 9.53 -12.41 8.18
N SER A 74 9.90 -13.19 7.16
CA SER A 74 11.31 -13.45 6.82
C SER A 74 11.92 -12.40 5.89
N LYS A 75 11.10 -11.56 5.24
CA LYS A 75 11.52 -10.47 4.34
C LYS A 75 10.60 -9.25 4.46
N VAL A 76 9.92 -8.88 3.39
CA VAL A 76 8.89 -7.86 3.35
C VAL A 76 7.56 -8.58 3.27
N CYS A 77 6.65 -8.24 4.19
CA CYS A 77 5.29 -8.78 4.23
C CYS A 77 4.22 -7.70 4.44
N GLY A 78 4.64 -6.43 4.52
CA GLY A 78 3.77 -5.31 4.86
C GLY A 78 2.63 -5.10 3.86
N HIS A 79 2.88 -5.38 2.57
CA HIS A 79 1.84 -5.24 1.57
C HIS A 79 0.82 -6.36 1.66
N TYR A 80 1.25 -7.58 1.98
CA TYR A 80 0.37 -8.72 2.19
C TYR A 80 -0.47 -8.58 3.47
N THR A 81 0.11 -8.07 4.56
CA THR A 81 -0.58 -7.97 5.86
C THR A 81 -1.57 -6.82 5.96
N GLN A 82 -1.62 -5.92 4.97
CA GLN A 82 -2.53 -4.77 4.92
C GLN A 82 -3.86 -5.12 4.24
#